data_AF-A0A6I2FTN7-F1
#
_entry.id   AF-A0A6I2FTN7-F1
#
_cell.length_a   1.000
_cell.length_b   1.000
_cell.length_c   1.000
_cell.angle_alpha   90.00
_cell.angle_beta   90.00
_cell.angle_gamma   90.00
#
_symmetry.space_group_name_H-M   'P 1'
#
loop_
_entity.id
_entity.type
_entity.pdbx_description
1 polymer ?
#
loop_
_entity_poly.entity_id
_entity_poly.type
_entity_poly.pdbx_seq_one_letter_code
_entity_poly.pdbx_strand_id
1 'polypeptide(L)'
;MRALNRDRALEELYRSAVAVRELVPTAMPPYRTLPQSLVASGFERGTKLTVDLFFDYLRTGISPGEDDTREAVEIALGRVRDGEPLEEVLGRYRIGAEFIWSRIREAADADQRELLADAAMPLLHFVTLMTSRIATACVQRVHDPRWDYSSGAAPSPMPCSPAAIRSNGRTNPPSRSRTRSS
;
A
#
# COMPACT_ATOMS: atom_id res chain seq x y z
N MET A 1 -35.93 9.66 -18.41
CA MET A 1 -35.40 8.60 -19.29
C MET A 1 -33.86 8.51 -19.24
N ARG A 2 -33.11 9.61 -19.45
CA ARG A 2 -31.63 9.62 -19.41
C ARG A 2 -31.01 9.16 -18.07
N ALA A 3 -31.61 9.54 -16.93
CA ALA A 3 -31.15 9.10 -15.60
C ALA A 3 -31.33 7.59 -15.35
N LEU A 4 -32.50 7.03 -15.70
CA LEU A 4 -32.77 5.59 -15.59
C LEU A 4 -31.82 4.74 -16.47
N ASN A 5 -31.47 5.25 -17.66
CA ASN A 5 -30.48 4.59 -18.52
C ASN A 5 -29.07 4.66 -17.93
N ARG A 6 -28.71 5.79 -17.31
CA ARG A 6 -27.43 5.94 -16.60
C ARG A 6 -27.32 4.98 -15.42
N ASP A 7 -28.33 4.88 -14.58
CA ASP A 7 -28.32 4.00 -13.40
C ASP A 7 -28.18 2.53 -13.80
N ARG A 8 -28.91 2.12 -14.84
CA ARG A 8 -28.81 0.77 -15.40
C ARG A 8 -27.42 0.48 -15.96
N ALA A 9 -26.88 1.39 -16.77
CA ALA A 9 -25.56 1.22 -17.36
C ALA A 9 -24.45 1.20 -16.29
N LEU A 10 -24.58 2.01 -15.24
CA LEU A 10 -23.66 1.98 -14.09
C LEU A 10 -23.74 0.65 -13.33
N GLU A 11 -24.94 0.10 -13.15
CA GLU A 11 -25.14 -1.22 -12.53
C GLU A 11 -24.56 -2.37 -13.37
N GLU A 12 -24.64 -2.29 -14.69
CA GLU A 12 -24.01 -3.24 -15.61
C GLU A 12 -22.47 -3.14 -15.58
N LEU A 13 -21.93 -1.92 -15.52
CA LEU A 13 -20.50 -1.66 -15.32
C LEU A 13 -20.02 -2.19 -13.95
N TYR A 14 -20.81 -2.00 -12.88
CA TYR A 14 -20.51 -2.53 -11.55
C TYR A 14 -20.41 -4.05 -11.58
N ARG A 15 -21.42 -4.73 -12.15
CA ARG A 15 -21.41 -6.18 -12.31
C ARG A 15 -20.19 -6.67 -13.12
N SER A 16 -19.83 -5.94 -14.17
CA SER A 16 -18.64 -6.25 -14.97
C SER A 16 -17.34 -6.08 -14.17
N ALA A 17 -17.22 -5.01 -13.38
CA ALA A 17 -16.07 -4.79 -12.51
C ALA A 17 -15.94 -5.86 -11.42
N VAL A 18 -17.05 -6.28 -10.83
CA VAL A 18 -17.10 -7.39 -9.86
C VAL A 18 -16.62 -8.69 -10.52
N ALA A 19 -17.07 -9.00 -11.74
CA ALA A 19 -16.61 -10.20 -12.45
C ALA A 19 -15.11 -10.15 -12.78
N VAL A 20 -14.60 -9.00 -13.24
CA VAL A 20 -13.17 -8.82 -13.54
C VAL A 20 -12.31 -8.90 -12.29
N ARG A 21 -12.79 -8.39 -11.15
CA ARG A 21 -12.10 -8.47 -9.85
C ARG A 21 -11.73 -9.89 -9.49
N GLU A 22 -12.61 -10.86 -9.71
CA GLU A 22 -12.36 -12.28 -9.41
C GLU A 22 -11.18 -12.85 -10.22
N LEU A 23 -10.81 -12.21 -11.33
CA LEU A 23 -9.65 -12.58 -12.15
C LEU A 23 -8.33 -12.00 -11.62
N VAL A 24 -8.38 -11.00 -10.74
CA VAL A 24 -7.19 -10.25 -10.29
C VAL A 24 -6.13 -11.14 -9.62
N PRO A 25 -6.48 -12.05 -8.67
CA PRO A 25 -5.48 -12.90 -8.00
C PRO A 25 -4.66 -13.76 -8.97
N THR A 26 -5.25 -14.17 -10.10
CA THR A 26 -4.62 -15.08 -11.08
C THR A 26 -4.03 -14.35 -12.29
N ALA A 27 -4.51 -13.15 -12.60
CA ALA A 27 -4.14 -12.39 -13.80
C ALA A 27 -3.03 -11.36 -13.58
N MET A 28 -2.80 -10.89 -12.35
CA MET A 28 -1.91 -9.74 -12.11
C MET A 28 -0.51 -10.15 -11.57
N PRO A 29 0.59 -9.65 -12.19
CA PRO A 29 1.97 -10.01 -11.86
C PRO A 29 2.40 -9.91 -10.39
N PRO A 30 1.98 -8.92 -9.57
CA PRO A 30 2.38 -8.90 -8.16
C PRO A 30 1.73 -10.02 -7.33
N TYR A 31 0.62 -10.64 -7.77
CA TYR A 31 -0.05 -11.71 -7.02
C TYR A 31 0.35 -13.12 -7.49
N ARG A 32 0.94 -13.24 -8.68
CA ARG A 32 1.47 -14.51 -9.19
C ARG A 32 2.73 -14.97 -8.45
N THR A 33 3.49 -14.02 -7.91
CA THR A 33 4.80 -14.28 -7.27
C THR A 33 4.75 -14.27 -5.75
N LEU A 34 3.62 -13.89 -5.15
CA LEU A 34 3.45 -13.88 -3.70
C LEU A 34 3.01 -15.26 -3.18
N PRO A 35 3.45 -15.67 -1.98
CA PRO A 35 2.85 -16.80 -1.27
C PRO A 35 1.33 -16.65 -1.18
N GLN A 36 0.58 -17.69 -1.53
CA GLN A 36 -0.89 -17.68 -1.52
C GLN A 36 -1.48 -17.25 -0.16
N SER A 37 -0.79 -17.51 0.95
CA SER A 37 -1.19 -17.08 2.30
C SER A 37 -1.19 -15.55 2.47
N LEU A 38 -0.30 -14.83 1.79
CA LEU A 38 -0.23 -13.36 1.78
C LEU A 38 -1.19 -12.73 0.76
N VAL A 39 -1.54 -13.47 -0.29
CA VAL A 39 -2.60 -13.07 -1.24
C VAL A 39 -3.98 -13.29 -0.61
N ALA A 40 -4.18 -14.35 0.18
CA ALA A 40 -5.47 -14.68 0.77
C ALA A 40 -5.86 -13.75 1.95
N SER A 41 -4.90 -13.19 2.69
CA SER A 41 -5.21 -12.34 3.84
C SER A 41 -5.65 -10.93 3.42
N GLY A 42 -6.96 -10.78 3.24
CA GLY A 42 -7.61 -9.46 3.09
C GLY A 42 -7.50 -8.83 1.70
N PHE A 43 -6.83 -9.46 0.72
CA PHE A 43 -6.80 -8.95 -0.66
C PHE A 43 -8.18 -8.87 -1.29
N GLU A 44 -8.86 -10.01 -1.39
CA GLU A 44 -10.19 -10.09 -1.99
C GLU A 44 -11.17 -9.14 -1.31
N ARG A 45 -11.12 -9.10 0.03
CA ARG A 45 -11.93 -8.19 0.84
C ARG A 45 -11.61 -6.72 0.55
N GLY A 46 -10.33 -6.34 0.54
CA GLY A 46 -9.89 -4.96 0.27
C GLY A 46 -10.25 -4.51 -1.14
N THR A 47 -10.08 -5.37 -2.15
CA THR A 47 -10.45 -5.05 -3.53
C THR A 47 -11.96 -4.98 -3.69
N LYS A 48 -12.73 -5.85 -3.03
CA LYS A 48 -14.20 -5.74 -3.01
C LYS A 48 -14.65 -4.40 -2.45
N LEU A 49 -14.18 -4.02 -1.26
CA LEU A 49 -14.53 -2.75 -0.63
C LEU A 49 -14.18 -1.56 -1.54
N THR A 50 -13.00 -1.60 -2.16
CA THR A 50 -12.53 -0.51 -3.02
C THR A 50 -13.38 -0.36 -4.28
N VAL A 51 -13.80 -1.46 -4.91
CA VAL A 51 -14.70 -1.44 -6.07
C VAL A 51 -16.09 -0.94 -5.66
N ASP A 52 -16.65 -1.46 -4.56
CA ASP A 52 -17.97 -1.06 -4.07
C ASP A 52 -18.01 0.45 -3.78
N LEU A 53 -17.02 0.96 -3.03
CA LEU A 53 -16.89 2.38 -2.70
C LEU A 53 -16.77 3.27 -3.94
N PHE A 54 -16.02 2.83 -4.96
CA PHE A 54 -15.87 3.61 -6.18
C PHE A 54 -17.20 3.73 -6.94
N PHE A 55 -17.96 2.64 -7.08
CA PHE A 55 -19.24 2.67 -7.78
C PHE A 55 -20.32 3.43 -6.99
N ASP A 56 -20.28 3.38 -5.66
CA ASP A 56 -21.12 4.23 -4.81
C ASP A 56 -20.77 5.71 -4.96
N TYR A 57 -19.48 6.05 -5.07
CA TYR A 57 -19.05 7.41 -5.42
C TYR A 57 -19.57 7.84 -6.79
N LEU A 58 -19.51 6.99 -7.82
CA LEU A 58 -20.04 7.31 -9.15
C LEU A 58 -21.57 7.51 -9.15
N ARG A 59 -22.30 6.76 -8.32
CA ARG A 59 -23.76 6.82 -8.23
C ARG A 59 -24.23 8.07 -7.49
N THR A 60 -23.56 8.41 -6.39
CA THR A 60 -23.97 9.50 -5.50
C THR A 60 -23.32 10.85 -5.85
N GLY A 61 -22.16 10.82 -6.53
CA GLY A 61 -21.31 11.99 -6.72
C GLY A 61 -20.61 12.46 -5.45
N ILE A 62 -20.76 11.74 -4.33
CA ILE A 62 -20.23 12.10 -3.02
C ILE A 62 -18.98 11.27 -2.75
N SER A 63 -17.85 11.95 -2.57
CA SER A 63 -16.58 11.29 -2.24
C SER A 63 -16.68 10.55 -0.90
N PRO A 64 -16.13 9.32 -0.77
CA PRO A 64 -16.26 8.53 0.45
C PRO A 64 -15.55 9.21 1.63
N GLY A 65 -16.22 9.21 2.77
CA GLY A 65 -15.70 9.71 4.04
C GLY A 65 -14.58 8.83 4.61
N GLU A 66 -13.95 9.29 5.69
CA GLU A 66 -12.90 8.52 6.37
C GLU A 66 -13.44 7.18 6.86
N ASP A 67 -14.61 7.19 7.49
CA ASP A 67 -15.32 6.03 8.02
C ASP A 67 -15.61 4.98 6.96
N ASP A 68 -16.04 5.40 5.76
CA ASP A 68 -16.33 4.51 4.64
C ASP A 68 -15.07 3.77 4.17
N THR A 69 -13.91 4.43 4.19
CA THR A 69 -12.63 3.86 3.74
C THR A 69 -11.84 3.16 4.83
N ARG A 70 -12.24 3.29 6.10
CA ARG A 70 -11.46 2.85 7.26
C ARG A 70 -11.03 1.40 7.14
N GLU A 71 -11.94 0.51 6.78
CA GLU A 71 -11.66 -0.92 6.67
C GLU A 71 -10.66 -1.24 5.56
N ALA A 72 -10.80 -0.62 4.38
CA ALA A 72 -9.86 -0.81 3.28
C ALA A 72 -8.46 -0.29 3.63
N VAL A 73 -8.39 0.82 4.37
CA VAL A 73 -7.14 1.38 4.90
C VAL A 73 -6.51 0.42 5.91
N GLU A 74 -7.28 -0.15 6.86
CA GLU A 74 -6.76 -1.13 7.82
C GLU A 74 -6.21 -2.39 7.15
N ILE A 75 -6.87 -2.88 6.11
CA ILE A 75 -6.38 -4.03 5.32
C ILE A 75 -5.03 -3.70 4.68
N ALA A 76 -4.88 -2.53 4.08
CA ALA A 76 -3.62 -2.10 3.48
C ALA A 76 -2.51 -1.96 4.52
N LEU A 77 -2.83 -1.39 5.69
CA LEU A 77 -1.90 -1.24 6.81
C LEU A 77 -1.47 -2.60 7.40
N GLY A 78 -2.38 -3.58 7.42
CA GLY A 78 -2.06 -4.95 7.78
C GLY A 78 -0.91 -5.51 6.93
N ARG A 79 -0.92 -5.28 5.62
CA ARG A 79 0.16 -5.75 4.73
C ARG A 79 1.50 -5.07 5.00
N VAL A 80 1.47 -3.76 5.25
CA VAL A 80 2.67 -3.01 5.62
C VAL A 80 3.25 -3.54 6.92
N ARG A 81 2.39 -3.82 7.91
CA ARG A 81 2.79 -4.44 9.18
C ARG A 81 3.37 -5.84 8.99
N ASP A 82 2.80 -6.60 8.07
CA ASP A 82 3.24 -7.96 7.75
C ASP A 82 4.54 -7.98 6.88
N GLY A 83 5.15 -6.81 6.64
CA GLY A 83 6.49 -6.65 6.05
C GLY A 83 6.49 -6.22 4.58
N GLU A 84 5.33 -5.92 4.00
CA GLU A 84 5.28 -5.46 2.61
C GLU A 84 5.71 -3.99 2.46
N PRO A 85 6.55 -3.62 1.48
CA PRO A 85 6.91 -2.24 1.22
C PRO A 85 5.69 -1.36 0.94
N LEU A 86 5.63 -0.18 1.56
CA LEU A 86 4.53 0.77 1.35
C LEU A 86 4.36 1.12 -0.14
N GLU A 87 5.45 1.31 -0.87
CA GLU A 87 5.42 1.58 -2.31
C GLU A 87 4.67 0.50 -3.09
N GLU A 88 4.88 -0.78 -2.77
CA GLU A 88 4.20 -1.91 -3.40
C GLU A 88 2.70 -1.92 -3.05
N VAL A 89 2.37 -1.68 -1.77
CA VAL A 89 0.97 -1.58 -1.32
C VAL A 89 0.23 -0.46 -2.05
N LEU A 90 0.84 0.72 -2.18
CA LEU A 90 0.25 1.86 -2.90
C LEU A 90 0.18 1.61 -4.42
N GLY A 91 1.23 1.03 -5.00
CA GLY A 91 1.31 0.70 -6.42
C GLY A 91 0.16 -0.19 -6.90
N ARG A 92 -0.30 -1.11 -6.05
CA ARG A 92 -1.43 -2.00 -6.36
C ARG A 92 -2.76 -1.29 -6.60
N TYR A 93 -3.00 -0.13 -6.00
CA TYR A 93 -4.23 0.63 -6.27
C TYR A 93 -4.23 1.15 -7.71
N ARG A 94 -3.09 1.66 -8.18
CA ARG A 94 -2.94 2.10 -9.58
C ARG A 94 -3.06 0.92 -10.53
N ILE A 95 -2.30 -0.15 -10.31
CA ILE A 95 -2.26 -1.31 -11.23
C ILE A 95 -3.62 -2.02 -11.24
N GLY A 96 -4.26 -2.16 -10.08
CA GLY A 96 -5.58 -2.79 -9.95
C GLY A 96 -6.67 -1.96 -10.63
N ALA A 97 -6.66 -0.64 -10.45
CA ALA A 97 -7.58 0.26 -11.15
C ALA A 97 -7.39 0.17 -12.67
N GLU A 98 -6.15 0.23 -13.17
CA GLU A 98 -5.83 0.10 -14.59
C GLU A 98 -6.29 -1.24 -15.19
N PHE A 99 -6.04 -2.34 -14.47
CA PHE A 99 -6.47 -3.67 -14.90
C PHE A 99 -7.99 -3.81 -14.97
N ILE A 100 -8.72 -3.41 -13.92
CA ILE A 100 -10.18 -3.51 -13.91
C ILE A 100 -10.77 -2.58 -14.98
N TRP A 101 -10.27 -1.35 -15.06
CA TRP A 101 -10.73 -0.32 -15.99
C TRP A 101 -10.57 -0.72 -17.45
N SER A 102 -9.39 -1.25 -17.82
CA SER A 102 -9.13 -1.70 -19.19
C SER A 102 -10.10 -2.81 -19.61
N ARG A 103 -10.35 -3.79 -18.73
CA ARG A 103 -11.24 -4.92 -19.03
C ARG A 103 -12.71 -4.53 -19.13
N ILE A 104 -13.22 -3.70 -18.21
CA ILE A 104 -14.60 -3.23 -18.32
C ILE A 104 -14.79 -2.36 -19.56
N ARG A 105 -13.78 -1.55 -19.93
CA ARG A 105 -13.83 -0.72 -21.14
C ARG A 105 -13.79 -1.54 -22.42
N GLU A 106 -13.02 -2.62 -22.46
CA GLU A 106 -12.97 -3.55 -23.60
C GLU A 106 -14.34 -4.19 -23.87
N ALA A 107 -15.04 -4.60 -22.80
CA ALA A 107 -16.35 -5.23 -22.87
C ALA A 107 -17.53 -4.24 -23.01
N ALA A 108 -17.30 -2.95 -22.77
CA ALA A 108 -18.34 -1.93 -22.74
C ALA A 108 -18.91 -1.60 -24.14
N ASP A 109 -20.23 -1.38 -24.18
CA ASP A 109 -20.92 -0.79 -25.34
C ASP A 109 -20.68 0.74 -25.46
N ALA A 110 -21.35 1.40 -26.42
CA ALA A 110 -21.15 2.82 -26.67
C ALA A 110 -21.57 3.72 -25.50
N ASP A 111 -22.73 3.45 -24.89
CA ASP A 111 -23.27 4.24 -23.78
C ASP A 111 -22.42 4.04 -22.52
N GLN A 112 -22.00 2.81 -22.26
CA GLN A 112 -21.11 2.46 -21.16
C GLN A 112 -19.72 3.08 -21.34
N ARG A 113 -19.20 3.17 -22.58
CA ARG A 113 -17.91 3.84 -22.87
C ARG A 113 -17.97 5.34 -22.62
N GLU A 114 -19.08 6.01 -22.92
CA GLU A 114 -19.29 7.42 -22.58
C GLU A 114 -19.26 7.61 -21.05
N LEU A 115 -19.97 6.77 -20.30
CA LEU A 115 -19.95 6.82 -18.84
C LEU A 115 -18.57 6.53 -18.23
N LEU A 116 -17.81 5.59 -18.82
CA LEU A 116 -16.43 5.35 -18.41
C LEU A 116 -15.55 6.58 -18.71
N ALA A 117 -15.72 7.24 -19.85
CA ALA A 117 -14.99 8.47 -20.14
C ALA A 117 -15.25 9.56 -19.07
N ASP A 118 -16.52 9.76 -18.70
CA ASP A 118 -16.91 10.69 -17.63
C ASP A 118 -16.36 10.28 -16.25
N ALA A 119 -16.23 8.99 -16.00
CA ALA A 119 -15.74 8.44 -14.73
C ALA A 119 -14.20 8.42 -14.60
N ALA A 120 -13.44 8.81 -15.63
CA ALA A 120 -11.97 8.77 -15.59
C ALA A 120 -11.37 9.72 -14.54
N MET A 121 -11.89 10.95 -14.44
CA MET A 121 -11.47 11.91 -13.41
C MET A 121 -11.91 11.49 -12.00
N PRO A 122 -13.17 11.07 -11.76
CA PRO A 122 -13.56 10.42 -10.50
C PRO A 122 -12.66 9.25 -10.09
N LEU A 123 -12.24 8.40 -11.02
CA LEU A 123 -11.33 7.29 -10.74
C LEU A 123 -9.97 7.79 -10.25
N LEU A 124 -9.40 8.79 -10.93
CA LEU A 124 -8.14 9.41 -10.51
C LEU A 124 -8.25 9.97 -9.09
N HIS A 125 -9.30 10.76 -8.81
CA HIS A 125 -9.54 11.31 -7.48
C HIS A 125 -9.68 10.22 -6.41
N PHE A 126 -10.42 9.16 -6.71
CA PHE A 126 -10.64 8.05 -5.79
C PHE A 126 -9.35 7.28 -5.49
N VAL A 127 -8.54 6.97 -6.51
CA VAL A 127 -7.24 6.31 -6.31
C VAL A 127 -6.30 7.19 -5.50
N THR A 128 -6.23 8.49 -5.79
CA THR A 128 -5.43 9.45 -5.00
C THR A 128 -5.91 9.53 -3.56
N LEU A 129 -7.23 9.56 -3.32
CA LEU A 129 -7.80 9.57 -1.98
C LEU A 129 -7.37 8.34 -1.17
N MET A 130 -7.53 7.15 -1.74
CA MET A 130 -7.17 5.89 -1.08
C MET A 130 -5.69 5.82 -0.74
N THR A 131 -4.81 6.12 -1.71
CA THR A 131 -3.36 6.07 -1.48
C THR A 131 -2.91 7.10 -0.47
N SER A 132 -3.51 8.29 -0.46
CA SER A 132 -3.21 9.35 0.51
C SER A 132 -3.61 8.94 1.92
N ARG A 133 -4.82 8.40 2.10
CA ARG A 133 -5.29 7.92 3.42
C ARG A 133 -4.41 6.81 3.97
N ILE A 134 -3.98 5.87 3.13
CA ILE A 134 -3.06 4.80 3.53
C ILE A 134 -1.71 5.37 3.94
N ALA A 135 -1.12 6.25 3.12
CA ALA A 135 0.17 6.86 3.42
C ALA A 135 0.12 7.68 4.73
N THR A 136 -0.93 8.49 4.92
CA THR A 136 -1.15 9.25 6.16
C THR A 136 -1.28 8.34 7.36
N ALA A 137 -2.05 7.26 7.26
CA ALA A 137 -2.22 6.32 8.37
C ALA A 137 -0.92 5.56 8.71
N CYS A 138 -0.09 5.23 7.71
CA CYS A 138 1.25 4.69 7.93
C CYS A 138 2.11 5.67 8.74
N VAL A 139 2.16 6.94 8.34
CA VAL A 139 2.97 7.97 9.02
C VAL A 139 2.47 8.18 10.46
N GLN A 140 1.16 8.25 10.68
CA GLN A 140 0.59 8.38 12.02
C GLN A 140 0.98 7.22 12.95
N ARG A 141 1.08 6.00 12.42
CA ARG A 141 1.44 4.79 13.19
C ARG A 141 2.93 4.67 13.49
N VAL A 142 3.80 5.19 12.62
CA VAL A 142 5.24 5.32 12.94
C VAL A 142 5.47 6.19 14.17
N HIS A 143 4.54 7.10 14.47
CA HIS A 143 4.56 7.92 15.69
C HIS A 143 3.85 7.28 16.89
N ASP A 144 3.25 6.09 16.76
CA ASP A 144 2.64 5.34 17.86
C ASP A 144 3.63 4.31 18.44
N PRO A 145 4.13 4.49 19.69
CA PRO A 145 5.06 3.56 20.32
C PRO A 145 4.53 2.14 20.46
N ARG A 146 3.21 1.92 20.35
CA ARG A 146 2.58 0.60 20.46
C ARG A 146 2.64 -0.22 19.18
N TRP A 147 2.98 0.41 18.04
CA TRP A 147 3.08 -0.29 16.76
C TRP A 147 4.13 -1.42 16.79
N ASP A 148 5.22 -1.20 17.52
CA ASP A 148 6.32 -2.16 17.70
C ASP A 148 6.00 -3.33 18.64
N TYR A 149 4.90 -3.30 19.39
CA TYR A 149 4.59 -4.31 20.44
C TYR A 149 3.58 -5.39 20.01
N SER A 150 3.05 -5.33 18.80
CA SER A 150 2.13 -6.36 18.29
C SER A 150 2.83 -7.44 17.45
N SER A 151 4.12 -7.27 17.14
CA SER A 151 4.99 -8.31 16.64
C SER A 151 5.41 -9.21 17.81
N GLY A 152 4.88 -10.43 17.86
CA GLY A 152 5.34 -11.49 18.77
C GLY A 152 6.78 -11.98 18.52
N ALA A 153 7.66 -11.11 18.02
CA ALA A 153 9.09 -11.33 17.90
C ALA A 153 9.78 -10.26 18.74
N ALA A 154 10.29 -10.68 19.90
CA ALA A 154 11.15 -9.83 20.71
C ALA A 154 12.26 -9.22 19.82
N PRO A 155 12.60 -7.94 19.99
CA PRO A 155 13.72 -7.36 19.27
C PRO A 155 14.97 -8.17 19.60
N SER A 156 15.56 -8.80 18.58
CA SER A 156 16.89 -9.40 18.74
C SER A 156 17.83 -8.30 19.23
N PRO A 157 18.54 -8.51 20.34
CA PRO A 157 19.47 -7.50 20.82
C PRO A 157 20.52 -7.29 19.73
N MET A 158 20.61 -6.05 19.24
CA MET A 158 21.74 -5.58 18.45
C MET A 158 23.04 -6.04 19.14
N PRO A 159 23.98 -6.67 18.43
CA PRO A 159 25.26 -6.99 19.02
C PRO A 159 25.98 -5.67 19.34
N CYS A 160 25.96 -5.29 20.62
CA CYS A 160 26.94 -4.37 21.17
C CYS A 160 28.32 -4.97 20.88
N SER A 161 29.01 -4.41 19.90
CA SER A 161 30.42 -4.70 19.64
C SER A 161 31.23 -4.35 20.90
N PRO A 162 31.90 -5.31 21.56
CA PRO A 162 32.80 -5.00 22.65
C PRO A 162 34.25 -4.88 22.14
N ALA A 163 34.96 -3.88 22.69
CA ALA A 163 36.38 -3.56 22.53
C ALA A 163 36.69 -2.60 21.35
N ALA A 164 37.40 -1.48 21.52
CA ALA A 164 38.42 -1.20 22.53
C ALA A 164 38.45 0.27 22.97
N ILE A 165 38.32 0.49 24.28
CA ILE A 165 38.84 1.68 24.98
C ILE A 165 39.69 1.18 26.15
N ARG A 166 40.89 1.78 26.29
CA ARG A 166 41.99 1.64 27.27
C ARG A 166 43.16 0.80 26.74
N SER A 167 44.42 1.27 26.80
CA SER A 167 45.04 2.04 27.88
C SER A 167 46.21 2.94 27.41
N ASN A 168 46.21 4.20 27.87
CA ASN A 168 47.41 5.02 28.04
C ASN A 168 48.11 4.62 29.35
N GLY A 169 49.44 4.43 29.35
CA GLY A 169 50.18 4.15 30.59
C GLY A 169 51.68 3.88 30.44
N ARG A 170 52.45 4.96 30.32
CA ARG A 170 53.85 5.18 30.79
C ARG A 170 54.71 3.96 31.16
N THR A 171 55.87 3.87 30.52
CA THR A 171 57.18 3.68 31.19
C THR A 171 58.27 4.42 30.41
N ASN A 172 59.08 5.21 31.12
CA ASN A 172 60.28 5.90 30.62
C ASN A 172 61.43 5.57 31.61
N PRO A 173 62.70 5.94 31.32
CA PRO A 173 63.76 5.22 30.60
C PRO A 173 64.85 4.68 31.57
N PRO A 174 66.07 4.30 31.09
CA PRO A 174 67.20 5.18 31.41
C PRO A 174 68.36 5.29 30.38
N SER A 175 69.06 6.43 30.51
CA SER A 175 70.51 6.71 30.40
C SER A 175 71.31 6.64 29.08
N ARG A 176 71.58 7.85 28.56
CA ARG A 176 72.89 8.48 28.26
C ARG A 176 74.04 7.67 27.61
N SER A 177 74.50 8.18 26.46
CA SER A 177 75.92 8.47 26.24
C SER A 177 76.13 9.65 25.26
N ARG A 178 76.96 10.60 25.71
CA ARG A 178 77.55 11.74 24.99
C ARG A 178 78.54 11.27 23.91
N THR A 179 78.67 12.04 22.83
CA THR A 179 79.92 12.63 22.25
C THR A 179 79.52 13.38 20.96
N ARG A 180 79.52 14.71 20.91
CA ARG A 180 80.63 15.70 20.74
C ARG A 180 80.93 15.98 19.27
N SER A 181 80.88 17.27 18.96
CA SER A 181 81.17 17.97 17.73
C SER A 181 82.53 17.64 17.09
N SER A 182 82.55 17.70 15.76
CA SER A 182 83.53 18.43 14.95
C SER A 182 82.85 18.88 13.65
#